data_AF-A0A7W6M7H9-F1
#
_entry.id   AF-A0A7W6M7H9-F1
#
_cell.length_a   1.000
_cell.length_b   1.000
_cell.length_c   1.000
_cell.angle_alpha   90.00
_cell.angle_beta   90.00
_cell.angle_gamma   90.00
#
_symmetry.space_group_name_H-M   'P 1'
#
loop_
_entity.id
_entity.type
_entity.pdbx_description
1 polymer ?
#
loop_
_entity_poly.entity_id
_entity_poly.type
_entity_poly.pdbx_seq_one_letter_code
_entity_poly.pdbx_strand_id
1 'polypeptide(L)'
;MSKFFTALPLCAALALSLPQMGFAQTATTEEPAQTEQPATQSGSAAQIEDQLSLGEDADKDPELGQPYTKEVVGAWEMRCIKTETGEDPCQMYQLLDDGQGAPVAEISLFRLPEGGKAEAGATVVVPLETALPQQLTISVDGGKARRYPYAFCNPVGCYARLGLTPADVSAFKRGNQAVITIIPALAPDQQVKLTLSLEGFTASYDKVSLIEQ
;
A
#
# COMPACT_ATOMS: atom_id res chain seq x y z
N MET A 1 8.18 -50.22 -26.96
CA MET A 1 9.42 -50.68 -27.63
C MET A 1 10.57 -49.93 -26.99
N SER A 2 11.17 -50.52 -25.94
CA SER A 2 12.57 -51.02 -25.86
C SER A 2 13.61 -49.91 -25.70
N LYS A 3 14.63 -49.97 -24.83
CA LYS A 3 15.16 -50.90 -23.79
C LYS A 3 16.34 -50.15 -23.14
N PHE A 4 16.46 -50.05 -21.81
CA PHE A 4 17.38 -50.82 -20.93
C PHE A 4 18.84 -50.99 -21.39
N PHE A 5 19.82 -50.56 -20.58
CA PHE A 5 21.09 -51.25 -20.21
C PHE A 5 21.74 -50.50 -18.99
N THR A 6 21.63 -51.00 -17.74
CA THR A 6 22.65 -51.74 -16.91
C THR A 6 23.87 -50.93 -16.42
N ALA A 7 24.52 -51.04 -15.25
CA ALA A 7 24.32 -51.57 -13.88
C ALA A 7 25.71 -51.97 -13.28
N LEU A 8 26.10 -51.37 -12.12
CA LEU A 8 26.93 -51.90 -10.98
C LEU A 8 28.41 -52.39 -11.19
N PRO A 9 29.24 -52.71 -10.13
CA PRO A 9 29.28 -52.39 -8.66
C PRO A 9 30.71 -52.16 -8.04
N LEU A 10 30.80 -52.13 -6.69
CA LEU A 10 31.86 -52.66 -5.76
C LEU A 10 32.59 -51.60 -4.88
N CYS A 11 32.19 -51.35 -3.62
CA CYS A 11 32.49 -52.02 -2.34
C CYS A 11 33.95 -51.93 -1.81
N ALA A 12 34.15 -51.21 -0.70
CA ALA A 12 35.13 -51.56 0.35
C ALA A 12 34.76 -50.87 1.69
N ALA A 13 34.61 -51.69 2.74
CA ALA A 13 34.39 -51.32 4.14
C ALA A 13 35.58 -51.80 4.99
N LEU A 14 35.90 -51.12 6.10
CA LEU A 14 36.68 -51.57 7.28
C LEU A 14 36.71 -50.38 8.29
N ALA A 15 36.04 -50.31 9.45
CA ALA A 15 35.98 -51.12 10.69
C ALA A 15 36.93 -50.64 11.84
N LEU A 16 36.29 -50.14 12.92
CA LEU A 16 36.54 -50.31 14.39
C LEU A 16 37.77 -49.73 15.12
N SER A 17 37.52 -48.88 16.12
CA SER A 17 38.02 -49.00 17.52
C SER A 17 37.34 -48.04 18.54
N LEU A 18 36.72 -48.60 19.59
CA LEU A 18 36.45 -48.05 20.96
C LEU A 18 37.43 -48.75 21.95
N PRO A 19 37.68 -48.37 23.24
CA PRO A 19 36.80 -47.84 24.33
C PRO A 19 37.48 -46.71 25.19
N GLN A 20 36.95 -46.09 26.26
CA GLN A 20 36.54 -46.51 27.63
C GLN A 20 35.85 -45.31 28.33
N MET A 21 34.68 -45.46 28.95
CA MET A 21 34.40 -45.74 30.38
C MET A 21 35.02 -44.76 31.41
N GLY A 22 34.14 -43.99 32.06
CA GLY A 22 34.30 -43.46 33.41
C GLY A 22 32.99 -43.62 34.17
N PHE A 23 32.96 -44.52 35.15
CA PHE A 23 31.86 -44.73 36.09
C PHE A 23 32.07 -43.84 37.33
N ALA A 24 31.01 -43.20 37.79
CA ALA A 24 30.79 -42.95 39.22
C ALA A 24 29.28 -43.04 39.49
N GLN A 25 28.91 -44.08 40.25
CA GLN A 25 27.57 -44.32 40.77
C GLN A 25 27.45 -43.61 42.12
N THR A 26 26.33 -42.93 42.39
CA THR A 26 25.69 -43.00 43.71
C THR A 26 24.17 -42.81 43.60
N ALA A 27 23.47 -43.85 44.02
CA ALA A 27 22.14 -43.96 44.61
C ALA A 27 21.03 -42.93 44.28
N THR A 28 19.93 -43.47 43.76
CA THR A 28 18.57 -42.95 43.84
C THR A 28 18.17 -42.64 45.28
N THR A 29 17.77 -41.38 45.54
CA THR A 29 16.78 -41.02 46.55
C THR A 29 15.62 -40.34 45.81
N GLU A 30 14.43 -40.88 45.99
CA GLU A 30 13.15 -40.40 45.45
C GLU A 30 12.48 -39.59 46.58
N GLU A 31 12.31 -38.26 46.41
CA GLU A 31 11.50 -37.38 47.28
C GLU A 31 11.21 -36.05 46.51
N PRO A 32 10.02 -35.42 46.66
CA PRO A 32 9.03 -35.20 45.62
C PRO A 32 9.24 -33.90 44.81
N ALA A 33 8.44 -33.80 43.74
CA ALA A 33 8.29 -32.65 42.86
C ALA A 33 8.33 -31.28 43.57
N GLN A 34 9.27 -30.43 43.15
CA GLN A 34 9.08 -28.98 43.18
C GLN A 34 8.55 -28.58 41.81
N THR A 35 7.25 -28.32 41.77
CA THR A 35 6.59 -27.58 40.70
C THR A 35 7.20 -26.19 40.66
N GLU A 36 8.11 -25.91 39.72
CA GLU A 36 8.35 -24.54 39.29
C GLU A 36 7.10 -24.09 38.56
N GLN A 37 6.20 -23.51 39.35
CA GLN A 37 5.04 -22.76 38.89
C GLN A 37 5.54 -21.73 37.88
N PRO A 38 5.01 -21.69 36.64
CA PRO A 38 5.26 -20.56 35.76
C PRO A 38 4.81 -19.34 36.54
N ALA A 39 5.71 -18.38 36.75
CA ALA A 39 5.33 -17.07 37.25
C ALA A 39 4.30 -16.51 36.28
N THR A 40 3.03 -16.63 36.64
CA THR A 40 1.94 -15.93 35.98
C THR A 40 2.33 -14.47 36.06
N GLN A 41 2.78 -13.90 34.95
CA GLN A 41 2.87 -12.46 34.78
C GLN A 41 1.43 -11.95 34.83
N SER A 42 0.90 -11.79 36.04
CA SER A 42 -0.29 -10.98 36.28
C SER A 42 0.13 -9.55 35.96
N GLY A 43 0.04 -9.18 34.69
CA GLY A 43 0.00 -7.77 34.31
C GLY A 43 -1.08 -7.13 35.17
N SER A 44 -0.73 -6.06 35.89
CA SER A 44 -1.74 -5.33 36.66
C SER A 44 -2.84 -4.86 35.70
N ALA A 45 -4.06 -4.66 36.20
CA ALA A 45 -5.16 -4.14 35.37
C ALA A 45 -4.72 -2.88 34.59
N ALA A 46 -3.92 -2.02 35.21
CA ALA A 46 -3.33 -0.84 34.58
C ALA A 46 -2.41 -1.16 33.38
N GLN A 47 -1.60 -2.22 33.45
CA GLN A 47 -0.72 -2.63 32.32
C GLN A 47 -1.51 -3.22 31.15
N ILE A 48 -2.70 -3.74 31.42
CA ILE A 48 -3.62 -4.24 30.39
C ILE A 48 -4.43 -3.08 29.82
N GLU A 49 -4.89 -2.14 30.66
CA GLU A 49 -5.58 -0.91 30.24
C GLU A 49 -4.71 -0.03 29.34
N ASP A 50 -3.42 0.12 29.62
CA ASP A 50 -2.48 0.86 28.77
C ASP A 50 -2.29 0.25 27.36
N GLN A 51 -2.69 -1.02 27.16
CA GLN A 51 -2.63 -1.71 25.87
C GLN A 51 -3.99 -1.77 25.16
N LEU A 52 -5.06 -1.32 25.82
CA LEU A 52 -6.40 -1.34 25.28
C LEU A 52 -6.84 0.08 24.95
N SER A 53 -7.16 0.34 23.68
CA SER A 53 -7.84 1.58 23.31
C SER A 53 -9.22 1.59 23.96
N LEU A 54 -9.53 2.64 24.73
CA LEU A 54 -10.82 2.80 25.42
C LEU A 54 -11.94 3.27 24.48
N GLY A 55 -11.65 3.38 23.19
CA GLY A 55 -12.54 4.02 22.23
C GLY A 55 -12.55 5.54 22.40
N GLU A 56 -12.82 6.23 21.30
CA GLU A 56 -13.07 7.67 21.27
C GLU A 56 -14.42 7.90 20.61
N ASP A 57 -15.05 9.04 20.89
CA ASP A 57 -16.30 9.42 20.25
C ASP A 57 -16.09 9.55 18.74
N ALA A 58 -16.84 8.77 17.95
CA ALA A 58 -16.74 8.76 16.49
C ALA A 58 -17.11 10.11 15.84
N ASP A 59 -17.84 10.95 16.57
CA ASP A 59 -18.29 12.28 16.13
C ASP A 59 -17.38 13.43 16.60
N LYS A 60 -16.22 13.12 17.20
CA LYS A 60 -15.25 14.15 17.64
C LYS A 60 -14.71 14.91 16.43
N ASP A 61 -14.67 16.24 16.54
CA ASP A 61 -14.08 17.10 15.50
C ASP A 61 -12.61 16.68 15.24
N PRO A 62 -12.15 16.67 13.97
CA PRO A 62 -10.76 16.38 13.65
C PRO A 62 -9.80 17.29 14.40
N GLU A 63 -8.72 16.72 14.95
CA GLU A 63 -7.67 17.48 15.62
C GLU A 63 -6.83 18.27 14.62
N LEU A 64 -6.20 19.36 15.08
CA LEU A 64 -5.33 20.19 14.24
C LEU A 64 -4.24 19.35 13.56
N GLY A 65 -4.08 19.53 12.25
CA GLY A 65 -3.12 18.79 11.43
C GLY A 65 -3.58 17.39 10.99
N GLN A 66 -4.72 16.89 11.47
CA GLN A 66 -5.22 15.58 11.06
C GLN A 66 -6.01 15.66 9.75
N PRO A 67 -5.87 14.66 8.86
CA PRO A 67 -6.70 14.55 7.68
C PRO A 67 -8.12 14.07 8.04
N TYR A 68 -9.12 14.55 7.32
CA TYR A 68 -10.50 14.08 7.42
C TYR A 68 -11.19 14.15 6.06
N THR A 69 -12.22 13.32 5.86
CA THR A 69 -13.09 13.41 4.68
C THR A 69 -14.22 14.41 4.96
N LYS A 70 -14.19 15.55 4.27
CA LYS A 70 -15.18 16.61 4.42
C LYS A 70 -16.52 16.25 3.78
N GLU A 71 -16.47 15.65 2.59
CA GLU A 71 -17.65 15.19 1.86
C GLU A 71 -17.25 14.18 0.78
N VAL A 72 -18.24 13.46 0.24
CA VAL A 72 -18.08 12.59 -0.93
C VAL A 72 -18.95 13.13 -2.05
N VAL A 73 -18.37 13.26 -3.24
CA VAL A 73 -19.02 13.80 -4.44
C VAL A 73 -18.85 12.81 -5.58
N GLY A 74 -19.92 12.08 -5.90
CA GLY A 74 -19.83 10.96 -6.83
C GLY A 74 -18.85 9.91 -6.33
N ALA A 75 -17.81 9.62 -7.12
CA ALA A 75 -16.74 8.69 -6.77
C ALA A 75 -15.53 9.34 -6.07
N TRP A 76 -15.61 10.61 -5.69
CA TRP A 76 -14.48 11.36 -5.15
C TRP A 76 -14.70 11.77 -3.70
N GLU A 77 -13.74 11.43 -2.84
CA GLU A 77 -13.66 11.94 -1.48
C GLU A 77 -12.94 13.29 -1.46
N MET A 78 -13.52 14.28 -0.79
CA MET A 78 -12.85 15.55 -0.49
C MET A 78 -12.09 15.39 0.82
N ARG A 79 -10.79 15.12 0.75
CA ARG A 79 -9.92 14.94 1.92
C ARG A 79 -9.22 16.25 2.25
N CYS A 80 -9.44 16.74 3.47
CA CYS A 80 -8.92 18.02 3.96
C CYS A 80 -8.03 17.81 5.17
N ILE A 81 -7.16 18.77 5.48
CA ILE A 81 -6.35 18.77 6.71
C ILE A 81 -6.86 19.87 7.62
N LYS A 82 -7.17 19.54 8.88
CA LYS A 82 -7.68 20.54 9.83
C LYS A 82 -6.63 21.60 10.15
N THR A 83 -7.02 22.87 10.07
CA THR A 83 -6.17 24.04 10.34
C THR A 83 -6.77 24.92 11.44
N GLU A 84 -5.95 25.81 12.00
CA GLU A 84 -6.38 26.80 12.98
C GLU A 84 -7.22 27.94 12.37
N THR A 85 -7.04 28.21 11.07
CA THR A 85 -7.64 29.36 10.38
C THR A 85 -9.10 29.10 9.94
N GLY A 86 -9.55 27.85 10.02
CA GLY A 86 -10.87 27.42 9.55
C GLY A 86 -10.98 27.22 8.03
N GLU A 87 -9.94 27.56 7.28
CA GLU A 87 -9.83 27.30 5.84
C GLU A 87 -8.92 26.10 5.59
N ASP A 88 -9.50 24.91 5.72
CA ASP A 88 -8.76 23.65 5.57
C ASP A 88 -8.39 23.38 4.10
N PRO A 89 -7.12 23.12 3.77
CA PRO A 89 -6.73 22.75 2.42
C PRO A 89 -7.27 21.35 2.10
N CYS A 90 -7.98 21.25 0.99
CA CYS A 90 -8.63 20.03 0.52
C CYS A 90 -8.07 19.58 -0.83
N GLN A 91 -7.90 18.27 -0.97
CA GLN A 91 -7.64 17.57 -2.23
C GLN A 91 -8.79 16.60 -2.51
N MET A 92 -9.05 16.33 -3.78
CA MET A 92 -9.97 15.25 -4.16
C MET A 92 -9.19 13.94 -4.26
N TYR A 93 -9.79 12.85 -3.81
CA TYR A 93 -9.17 11.55 -3.68
C TYR A 93 -10.05 10.43 -4.24
N GLN A 94 -9.44 9.42 -4.84
CA GLN A 94 -10.10 8.15 -5.15
C GLN A 94 -9.14 6.97 -4.93
N LEU A 95 -9.62 5.94 -4.22
CA LEU A 95 -8.96 4.64 -4.10
C LEU A 95 -9.41 3.76 -5.27
N LEU A 96 -8.47 3.10 -5.92
CA LEU A 96 -8.68 2.27 -7.10
C LEU A 96 -8.45 0.81 -6.74
N ASP A 97 -9.38 -0.04 -7.14
CA ASP A 97 -9.33 -1.48 -6.90
C ASP A 97 -9.14 -2.30 -8.19
N ASP A 98 -8.92 -3.59 -8.02
CA ASP A 98 -8.72 -4.58 -9.08
C ASP A 98 -10.01 -5.01 -9.82
N GLY A 99 -11.15 -4.37 -9.52
CA GLY A 99 -12.49 -4.75 -9.97
C GLY A 99 -13.16 -5.80 -9.09
N GLN A 100 -12.45 -6.36 -8.11
CA GLN A 100 -12.97 -7.31 -7.11
C GLN A 100 -13.02 -6.68 -5.70
N GLY A 101 -12.70 -5.38 -5.59
CA GLY A 101 -12.71 -4.62 -4.34
C GLY A 101 -11.40 -4.66 -3.56
N ALA A 102 -10.34 -5.30 -4.09
CA ALA A 102 -9.02 -5.23 -3.46
C ALA A 102 -8.31 -3.93 -3.87
N PRO A 103 -7.90 -3.07 -2.91
CA PRO A 103 -7.24 -1.80 -3.23
C PRO A 103 -5.87 -2.02 -3.88
N VAL A 104 -5.60 -1.29 -4.95
CA VAL A 104 -4.36 -1.42 -5.74
C VAL A 104 -3.60 -0.10 -5.83
N ALA A 105 -4.28 0.99 -6.12
CA ALA A 105 -3.64 2.30 -6.30
C ALA A 105 -4.54 3.41 -5.79
N GLU A 106 -3.99 4.61 -5.64
CA GLU A 106 -4.77 5.78 -5.27
C GLU A 106 -4.34 6.99 -6.08
N ILE A 107 -5.27 7.91 -6.27
CA ILE A 107 -5.01 9.22 -6.88
C ILE A 107 -5.54 10.32 -5.98
N SER A 108 -4.73 11.37 -5.82
CA SER A 108 -5.18 12.62 -5.25
C SER A 108 -4.85 13.80 -6.17
N LEU A 109 -5.70 14.83 -6.15
CA LEU A 109 -5.58 16.00 -7.04
C LEU A 109 -5.81 17.31 -6.29
N PHE A 110 -4.98 18.30 -6.60
CA PHE A 110 -5.05 19.67 -6.11
C PHE A 110 -4.97 20.68 -7.27
N ARG A 111 -5.48 21.91 -7.08
CA ARG A 111 -5.35 22.98 -8.09
C ARG A 111 -4.05 23.74 -7.89
N LEU A 112 -3.47 24.18 -9.00
CA LEU A 112 -2.26 25.00 -9.03
C LEU A 112 -2.62 26.48 -9.27
N PRO A 113 -1.79 27.42 -8.82
CA PRO A 113 -1.93 28.84 -9.17
C PRO A 113 -1.85 29.06 -10.68
N GLU A 114 -2.47 30.14 -11.15
CA GLU A 114 -2.42 30.53 -12.57
C GLU A 114 -1.00 30.91 -13.03
N GLY A 115 -0.79 30.91 -14.36
CA GLY A 115 0.49 31.29 -14.99
C GLY A 115 1.41 30.12 -15.34
N GLY A 116 1.10 28.91 -14.88
CA GLY A 116 1.78 27.67 -15.26
C GLY A 116 1.22 27.01 -16.53
N LYS A 117 1.92 26.00 -17.04
CA LYS A 117 1.42 25.12 -18.12
C LYS A 117 0.36 24.12 -17.62
N ALA A 118 0.38 23.81 -16.33
CA ALA A 118 -0.57 22.94 -15.66
C ALA A 118 -1.45 23.79 -14.76
N GLU A 119 -2.76 23.49 -14.75
CA GLU A 119 -3.73 24.13 -13.84
C GLU A 119 -4.04 23.24 -12.63
N ALA A 120 -3.65 21.97 -12.67
CA ALA A 120 -3.77 21.06 -11.54
C ALA A 120 -2.57 20.11 -11.43
N GLY A 121 -2.27 19.75 -10.19
CA GLY A 121 -1.32 18.70 -9.84
C GLY A 121 -2.08 17.46 -9.36
N ALA A 122 -1.59 16.28 -9.73
CA ALA A 122 -2.09 15.04 -9.14
C ALA A 122 -0.94 14.12 -8.71
N THR A 123 -1.18 13.35 -7.66
CA THR A 123 -0.28 12.30 -7.20
C THR A 123 -0.98 10.97 -7.38
N VAL A 124 -0.34 10.05 -8.08
CA VAL A 124 -0.80 8.65 -8.16
C VAL A 124 0.21 7.79 -7.42
N VAL A 125 -0.26 7.01 -6.46
CA VAL A 125 0.54 6.03 -5.73
C VAL A 125 0.15 4.64 -6.21
N VAL A 126 1.13 3.89 -6.72
CA VAL A 126 0.95 2.53 -7.22
C VAL A 126 1.81 1.56 -6.41
N PRO A 127 1.54 0.24 -6.47
CA PRO A 127 2.30 -0.74 -5.72
C PRO A 127 3.79 -0.74 -6.06
N LEU A 128 4.57 -1.28 -5.12
CA LEU A 128 5.95 -1.69 -5.37
C LEU A 128 6.03 -2.70 -6.52
N GLU A 129 7.25 -2.96 -7.00
CA GLU A 129 7.50 -3.82 -8.16
C GLU A 129 6.84 -3.32 -9.44
N THR A 130 6.63 -2.00 -9.56
CA THR A 130 6.21 -1.34 -10.80
C THR A 130 7.40 -1.07 -11.73
N ALA A 131 7.25 -1.34 -13.02
CA ALA A 131 8.27 -1.13 -14.04
C ALA A 131 8.47 0.36 -14.34
N LEU A 132 9.45 0.99 -13.68
CA LEU A 132 9.70 2.44 -13.80
C LEU A 132 9.93 2.92 -15.25
N PRO A 133 10.69 2.21 -16.12
CA PRO A 133 10.92 2.66 -17.50
C PRO A 133 9.64 2.72 -18.36
N GLN A 134 8.60 1.96 -18.00
CA GLN A 134 7.33 1.91 -18.74
C GLN A 134 6.42 3.09 -18.42
N GLN A 135 6.68 3.79 -17.32
CA GLN A 135 5.92 4.96 -16.85
C GLN A 135 4.45 4.61 -16.50
N LEU A 136 3.78 5.49 -15.79
CA LEU A 136 2.33 5.41 -15.59
C LEU A 136 1.63 5.88 -16.85
N THR A 137 0.59 5.17 -17.32
CA THR A 137 -0.22 5.62 -18.46
C THR A 137 -1.65 5.90 -18.03
N ILE A 138 -2.21 7.03 -18.46
CA ILE A 138 -3.62 7.39 -18.23
C ILE A 138 -4.31 7.71 -19.56
N SER A 139 -5.52 7.19 -19.76
CA SER A 139 -6.40 7.51 -20.91
C SER A 139 -7.84 7.71 -20.46
N VAL A 140 -8.47 8.82 -20.87
CA VAL A 140 -9.89 9.11 -20.60
C VAL A 140 -10.74 8.57 -21.74
N ASP A 141 -11.74 7.74 -21.45
CA ASP A 141 -12.70 7.15 -22.40
C ASP A 141 -12.08 6.60 -23.70
N GLY A 142 -10.91 5.96 -23.60
CA GLY A 142 -10.19 5.42 -24.77
C GLY A 142 -9.56 6.47 -25.69
N GLY A 143 -9.58 7.75 -25.29
CA GLY A 143 -8.91 8.85 -25.98
C GLY A 143 -7.38 8.79 -25.89
N LYS A 144 -6.72 9.90 -26.26
CA LYS A 144 -5.27 9.99 -26.30
C LYS A 144 -4.65 9.66 -24.93
N ALA A 145 -3.86 8.60 -24.89
CA ALA A 145 -3.11 8.20 -23.70
C ALA A 145 -1.97 9.21 -23.38
N ARG A 146 -1.77 9.45 -22.09
CA ARG A 146 -0.70 10.30 -21.53
C ARG A 146 0.19 9.44 -20.64
N ARG A 147 1.51 9.63 -20.74
CA ARG A 147 2.50 8.92 -19.92
C ARG A 147 3.15 9.87 -18.92
N TYR A 148 3.37 9.38 -17.71
CA TYR A 148 3.94 10.12 -16.60
C TYR A 148 5.04 9.28 -15.93
N PRO A 149 6.28 9.77 -15.86
CA PRO A 149 7.33 9.04 -15.16
C PRO A 149 7.03 8.95 -13.66
N TYR A 150 7.44 7.84 -13.05
CA TYR A 150 7.49 7.74 -11.60
C TYR A 150 8.62 8.63 -11.07
N ALA A 151 8.30 9.47 -10.10
CA ALA A 151 9.23 10.42 -9.52
C ALA A 151 10.17 9.74 -8.50
N PHE A 152 9.62 8.86 -7.67
CA PHE A 152 10.34 8.08 -6.67
C PHE A 152 9.47 6.91 -6.18
N CYS A 153 10.08 5.98 -5.45
CA CYS A 153 9.36 4.98 -4.68
C CYS A 153 9.85 4.99 -3.23
N ASN A 154 8.98 4.62 -2.30
CA ASN A 154 9.28 4.40 -0.89
C ASN A 154 8.55 3.10 -0.44
N PRO A 155 8.63 2.69 0.83
CA PRO A 155 7.94 1.48 1.30
C PRO A 155 6.41 1.46 1.13
N VAL A 156 5.76 2.62 0.93
CA VAL A 156 4.32 2.73 0.66
C VAL A 156 4.02 2.38 -0.80
N GLY A 157 4.84 2.83 -1.73
CA GLY A 157 4.63 2.60 -3.15
C GLY A 157 5.48 3.48 -4.05
N CYS A 158 5.19 3.43 -5.35
CA CYS A 158 5.81 4.27 -6.36
C CYS A 158 4.90 5.45 -6.71
N TYR A 159 5.47 6.66 -6.71
CA TYR A 159 4.73 7.91 -6.86
C TYR A 159 4.93 8.47 -8.26
N ALA A 160 3.84 8.74 -8.97
CA ALA A 160 3.83 9.58 -10.16
C ALA A 160 3.26 10.95 -9.81
N ARG A 161 3.97 12.02 -10.21
CA ARG A 161 3.51 13.41 -10.05
C ARG A 161 3.10 13.96 -11.40
N LEU A 162 1.82 14.25 -11.55
CA LEU A 162 1.21 14.67 -12.80
C LEU A 162 1.04 16.19 -12.80
N GLY A 163 1.42 16.82 -13.91
CA GLY A 163 0.93 18.16 -14.27
C GLY A 163 -0.19 18.01 -15.29
N LEU A 164 -1.41 18.42 -14.90
CA LEU A 164 -2.58 18.38 -15.76
C LEU A 164 -2.77 19.74 -16.44
N THR A 165 -2.71 19.74 -17.77
CA THR A 165 -2.96 20.93 -18.58
C THR A 165 -4.46 21.25 -18.62
N PRO A 166 -4.87 22.46 -19.07
CA PRO A 166 -6.29 22.77 -19.25
C PRO A 166 -7.03 21.78 -20.16
N ALA A 167 -6.34 21.25 -21.17
CA ALA A 167 -6.89 20.23 -22.05
C ALA A 167 -7.09 18.88 -21.32
N ASP A 168 -6.20 18.53 -20.40
CA ASP A 168 -6.32 17.32 -19.58
C ASP A 168 -7.50 17.44 -18.63
N VAL A 169 -7.56 18.51 -17.83
CA VAL A 169 -8.68 18.73 -16.91
C VAL A 169 -10.00 18.79 -17.66
N SER A 170 -10.05 19.46 -18.80
CA SER A 170 -11.24 19.50 -19.65
C SER A 170 -11.65 18.12 -20.16
N ALA A 171 -10.70 17.22 -20.44
CA ALA A 171 -11.02 15.84 -20.80
C ALA A 171 -11.60 15.07 -19.61
N PHE A 172 -11.04 15.24 -18.41
CA PHE A 172 -11.54 14.61 -17.19
C PHE A 172 -12.96 15.11 -16.83
N LYS A 173 -13.20 16.42 -16.93
CA LYS A 173 -14.52 17.03 -16.67
C LYS A 173 -15.63 16.52 -17.59
N ARG A 174 -15.30 16.13 -18.82
CA ARG A 174 -16.27 15.62 -19.82
C ARG A 174 -16.36 14.10 -19.86
N GLY A 175 -15.35 13.41 -19.33
CA GLY A 175 -15.23 11.97 -19.45
C GLY A 175 -16.09 11.22 -18.45
N ASN A 176 -16.32 9.93 -18.71
CA ASN A 176 -17.03 9.05 -17.78
C ASN A 176 -16.06 8.29 -16.88
N GLN A 177 -14.97 7.80 -17.48
CA GLN A 177 -13.91 7.12 -16.74
C GLN A 177 -12.53 7.35 -17.38
N ALA A 178 -11.49 7.24 -16.57
CA ALA A 178 -10.14 7.08 -17.05
C ALA A 178 -9.62 5.68 -16.72
N VAL A 179 -8.67 5.21 -17.52
CA VAL A 179 -7.95 3.96 -17.27
C VAL A 179 -6.52 4.29 -16.90
N ILE A 180 -6.11 3.88 -15.71
CA ILE A 180 -4.72 3.91 -15.26
C ILE A 180 -4.09 2.56 -15.60
N THR A 181 -3.01 2.57 -16.38
CA THR A 181 -2.27 1.36 -16.76
C THR A 181 -0.90 1.35 -16.09
N ILE A 182 -0.60 0.26 -15.39
CA ILE A 182 0.63 -0.02 -14.68
C ILE A 182 1.24 -1.29 -15.26
N ILE A 183 2.55 -1.29 -15.49
CA ILE A 183 3.30 -2.48 -15.93
C ILE A 183 4.09 -3.03 -14.75
N PRO A 184 3.87 -4.28 -14.32
CA PRO A 184 4.70 -4.92 -13.30
C PRO A 184 6.14 -5.11 -13.78
N ALA A 185 7.11 -4.90 -12.90
CA ALA A 185 8.53 -5.10 -13.18
C ALA A 185 8.88 -6.58 -13.40
N LEU A 186 8.20 -7.48 -12.68
CA LEU A 186 8.40 -8.93 -12.77
C LEU A 186 7.62 -9.58 -13.92
N ALA A 187 6.66 -8.87 -14.52
CA ALA A 187 5.83 -9.33 -15.63
C ALA A 187 5.64 -8.20 -16.67
N PRO A 188 6.71 -7.83 -17.41
CA PRO A 188 6.71 -6.67 -18.29
C PRO A 188 5.81 -6.80 -19.54
N ASP A 189 5.33 -8.00 -19.82
CA ASP A 189 4.35 -8.32 -20.86
C ASP A 189 2.90 -8.18 -20.39
N GLN A 190 2.67 -7.99 -19.08
CA GLN A 190 1.35 -7.84 -18.49
C GLN A 190 1.00 -6.37 -18.22
N GLN A 191 -0.30 -6.08 -18.22
CA GLN A 191 -0.85 -4.76 -17.91
C GLN A 191 -1.87 -4.88 -16.78
N VAL A 192 -1.65 -4.14 -15.71
CA VAL A 192 -2.65 -3.90 -14.68
C VAL A 192 -3.41 -2.64 -15.10
N LYS A 193 -4.72 -2.77 -15.33
CA LYS A 193 -5.60 -1.67 -15.75
C LYS A 193 -6.62 -1.39 -14.67
N LEU A 194 -6.54 -0.21 -14.08
CA LEU A 194 -7.43 0.24 -13.02
C LEU A 194 -8.37 1.31 -13.57
N THR A 195 -9.65 1.21 -13.21
CA THR A 195 -10.66 2.18 -13.60
C THR A 195 -10.70 3.32 -12.59
N LEU A 196 -10.44 4.53 -13.04
CA LEU A 196 -10.67 5.78 -12.31
C LEU A 196 -12.03 6.34 -12.73
N SER A 197 -13.01 6.35 -11.83
CA SER A 197 -14.31 6.95 -12.10
C SER A 197 -14.19 8.47 -12.16
N LEU A 198 -14.79 9.09 -13.19
CA LEU A 198 -14.88 10.54 -13.32
C LEU A 198 -16.25 11.09 -12.88
N GLU A 199 -17.12 10.22 -12.34
CA GLU A 199 -18.37 10.63 -11.73
C GLU A 199 -18.10 11.57 -10.54
N GLY A 200 -18.62 12.79 -10.60
CA GLY A 200 -18.39 13.82 -9.59
C GLY A 200 -17.12 14.66 -9.81
N PHE A 201 -16.26 14.32 -10.78
CA PHE A 201 -14.96 14.98 -10.97
C PHE A 201 -15.06 16.50 -11.07
N THR A 202 -15.97 17.02 -11.90
CA THR A 202 -16.13 18.47 -12.10
C THR A 202 -16.51 19.17 -10.79
N ALA A 203 -17.49 18.62 -10.07
CA ALA A 203 -17.97 19.21 -8.83
C ALA A 203 -16.91 19.14 -7.71
N SER A 204 -16.13 18.06 -7.64
CA SER A 204 -15.00 17.95 -6.71
C SER A 204 -13.87 18.92 -7.07
N TYR A 205 -13.48 18.97 -8.34
CA TYR A 205 -12.39 19.82 -8.83
C TYR A 205 -12.62 21.30 -8.53
N ASP A 206 -13.86 21.77 -8.67
CA ASP A 206 -14.21 23.17 -8.39
C ASP A 206 -14.15 23.50 -6.89
N LYS A 207 -14.17 22.49 -6.00
CA LYS A 207 -14.07 22.62 -4.53
C LYS A 207 -12.66 22.39 -3.97
N VAL A 208 -11.76 21.79 -4.76
CA VAL A 208 -10.37 21.53 -4.36
C VAL A 208 -9.63 22.84 -4.08
N SER A 209 -8.76 22.86 -3.08
CA SER A 209 -7.98 24.04 -2.72
C SER A 209 -6.90 24.37 -3.76
N LEU A 210 -6.56 25.66 -3.85
CA LEU A 210 -5.37 26.13 -4.55
C LEU A 210 -4.17 25.96 -3.61
N ILE A 211 -3.17 25.19 -4.02
CA ILE A 211 -1.93 25.05 -3.25
C ILE A 211 -0.93 26.08 -3.79
N GLU A 212 -0.69 27.14 -3.03
CA GLU A 212 0.47 28.01 -3.24
C GLU A 212 1.71 27.26 -2.73
N GLN A 213 2.72 27.08 -3.60
CA GLN A 213 4.00 26.48 -3.24
C GLN A 213 4.94 27.50 -2.62
#